data_AF-A0A7S0C3G8-F1
#
_entry.id   AF-A0A7S0C3G8-F1
#
_cell.length_a   1.000
_cell.length_b   1.000
_cell.length_c   1.000
_cell.angle_alpha   90.00
_cell.angle_beta   90.00
_cell.angle_gamma   90.00
#
_symmetry.space_group_name_H-M   'P 1'
#
loop_
_entity.id
_entity.type
_entity.pdbx_description
1 polymer ?
#
loop_
_entity_poly.entity_id
_entity_poly.type
_entity_poly.pdbx_seq_one_letter_code
_entity_poly.pdbx_strand_id
1 'polypeptide(L)'
;MKIGLDRNVAATLVADLVQCGIKIIRGAQVKEFDVPKSDSVGGGLRSDVKILLEKRGGGALPKGSVTEIRCDTYLAAVGRKPNTGNLNLMSAGIKVDQYGGILVDNRLATTATCGSVYAAGDVVGRPFLASTGSAQGQAAVASMFSSEKLTSLLECDPNDAACIVDPLEKVGECFDPASLALNPFAFPIGIWSSPEAAYYGLSTQQANEMGYNNVGESIALYAECLRGRVFSPNGMLKLVFEKPAGKIVGVHICGDDACELIHYGMELVKGRRTIEDLNNSLFSAVTYHELYRIAARAALDDESARKRRAAVSIAVAQRIRSNKNSK
;
A
#
# COMPACT_ATOMS: atom_id res chain seq x y z
N MET A 1 -2.67 -6.45 -12.23
CA MET A 1 -1.63 -6.12 -11.24
C MET A 1 -2.23 -6.05 -9.84
N LYS A 2 -1.57 -6.64 -8.83
CA LYS A 2 -2.01 -6.56 -7.42
C LYS A 2 -1.45 -5.30 -6.77
N ILE A 3 -2.32 -4.51 -6.16
CA ILE A 3 -1.95 -3.31 -5.37
C ILE A 3 -1.82 -3.71 -3.90
N GLY A 4 -0.78 -3.23 -3.22
CA GLY A 4 -0.52 -3.51 -1.81
C GLY A 4 0.96 -3.53 -1.47
N LEU A 5 1.27 -3.95 -0.25
CA LEU A 5 2.64 -4.01 0.27
C LEU A 5 3.57 -4.86 -0.59
N ASP A 6 4.82 -4.41 -0.69
CA ASP A 6 5.93 -5.25 -1.15
C ASP A 6 6.06 -6.55 -0.33
N ARG A 7 6.48 -7.63 -1.00
CA ARG A 7 6.60 -8.96 -0.40
C ARG A 7 7.50 -9.00 0.84
N ASN A 8 8.59 -8.23 0.87
CA ASN A 8 9.54 -8.24 1.98
C ASN A 8 9.00 -7.49 3.19
N VAL A 9 8.33 -6.37 2.95
CA VAL A 9 7.61 -5.61 3.98
C VAL A 9 6.47 -6.43 4.56
N ALA A 10 5.64 -7.04 3.72
CA ALA A 10 4.57 -7.93 4.17
C ALA A 10 5.10 -9.14 4.96
N ALA A 11 6.21 -9.74 4.53
CA ALA A 11 6.82 -10.86 5.24
C ALA A 11 7.38 -10.46 6.62
N THR A 12 7.99 -9.27 6.70
CA THR A 12 8.50 -8.71 7.96
C THR A 12 7.37 -8.44 8.94
N LEU A 13 6.31 -7.76 8.49
CA LEU A 13 5.12 -7.50 9.30
C LEU A 13 4.47 -8.80 9.80
N VAL A 14 4.28 -9.77 8.90
CA VAL A 14 3.70 -11.08 9.25
C VAL A 14 4.56 -11.82 10.28
N ALA A 15 5.88 -11.75 10.19
CA ALA A 15 6.77 -12.40 11.16
C ALA A 15 6.59 -11.80 12.55
N ASP A 16 6.52 -10.48 12.65
CA ASP A 16 6.40 -9.77 13.92
C ASP A 16 4.99 -9.97 14.53
N LEU A 17 3.92 -9.90 13.73
CA LEU A 17 2.56 -10.22 14.19
C LEU A 17 2.46 -11.66 14.73
N VAL A 18 3.07 -12.63 14.04
CA VAL A 18 3.12 -14.02 14.51
C VAL A 18 3.89 -14.13 15.81
N GLN A 19 5.03 -13.43 15.94
CA GLN A 19 5.81 -13.39 17.17
C GLN A 19 5.02 -12.80 18.35
N CYS A 20 4.11 -11.85 18.10
CA CYS A 20 3.17 -11.32 19.09
C CYS A 20 2.00 -12.28 19.43
N GLY A 21 2.01 -13.51 18.90
CA GLY A 21 1.00 -14.54 19.19
C GLY A 21 -0.17 -14.60 18.21
N ILE A 22 -0.18 -13.78 17.16
CA ILE A 22 -1.26 -13.79 16.16
C ILE A 22 -1.13 -15.02 15.26
N LYS A 23 -2.17 -15.87 15.24
CA LYS A 23 -2.22 -17.03 14.34
C LYS A 23 -2.74 -16.61 12.96
N ILE A 24 -1.85 -16.56 11.96
CA ILE A 24 -2.20 -16.21 10.58
C ILE A 24 -2.38 -17.47 9.73
N ILE A 25 -3.60 -17.70 9.24
CA ILE A 25 -3.93 -18.82 8.35
C ILE A 25 -4.06 -18.31 6.92
N ARG A 26 -3.13 -18.72 6.04
CA ARG A 26 -3.09 -18.33 4.62
C ARG A 26 -3.48 -19.49 3.70
N GLY A 27 -3.93 -19.15 2.50
CA GLY A 27 -4.29 -20.13 1.47
C GLY A 27 -5.41 -21.07 1.92
N ALA A 28 -6.42 -20.48 2.56
CA ALA A 28 -7.65 -21.14 3.01
C ALA A 28 -8.86 -20.31 2.54
N GLN A 29 -10.00 -20.96 2.39
CA GLN A 29 -11.28 -20.35 2.06
C GLN A 29 -12.29 -20.73 3.15
N VAL A 30 -13.14 -19.78 3.56
CA VAL A 30 -14.28 -20.06 4.43
C VAL A 30 -15.29 -20.90 3.65
N LYS A 31 -15.54 -22.13 4.10
CA LYS A 31 -16.50 -23.08 3.52
C LYS A 31 -17.86 -22.99 4.21
N GLU A 32 -17.85 -22.88 5.52
CA GLU A 32 -19.05 -22.75 6.35
C GLU A 32 -18.78 -21.72 7.45
N PHE A 33 -19.78 -20.90 7.75
CA PHE A 33 -19.69 -19.87 8.76
C PHE A 33 -21.00 -19.84 9.55
N ASP A 34 -20.97 -20.41 10.76
CA ASP A 34 -22.11 -20.49 11.64
C ASP A 34 -21.94 -19.53 12.82
N VAL A 35 -22.90 -18.60 12.92
CA VAL A 35 -22.96 -17.58 13.97
C VAL A 35 -24.25 -17.84 14.75
N PRO A 36 -24.16 -18.37 15.98
CA PRO A 36 -25.34 -18.60 16.80
C PRO A 36 -26.14 -17.32 16.99
N LYS A 37 -27.47 -17.41 16.96
CA LYS A 37 -28.34 -16.27 17.29
C LYS A 37 -28.19 -15.98 18.79
N SER A 38 -27.92 -14.72 19.13
CA SER A 38 -27.91 -14.26 20.53
C SER A 38 -29.34 -14.34 21.07
N ASP A 39 -29.62 -15.30 21.96
CA ASP A 39 -30.85 -15.29 22.72
C ASP A 39 -30.80 -14.14 23.72
N SER A 40 -31.70 -13.19 23.52
CA SER A 40 -31.79 -11.95 24.29
C SER A 40 -32.38 -12.21 25.66
N VAL A 41 -31.57 -12.69 26.61
CA VAL A 41 -31.87 -12.58 28.05
C VAL A 41 -30.55 -12.28 28.78
N GLY A 42 -30.59 -11.26 29.64
CA GLY A 42 -29.41 -10.58 30.19
C GLY A 42 -28.32 -11.49 30.76
N GLY A 43 -27.07 -11.12 30.46
CA GLY A 43 -25.87 -11.69 31.07
C GLY A 43 -24.98 -12.49 30.13
N GLY A 44 -24.21 -11.79 29.29
CA GLY A 44 -22.84 -12.19 28.93
C GLY A 44 -22.58 -13.58 28.32
N LEU A 45 -23.46 -14.14 27.50
CA LEU A 45 -23.12 -15.37 26.77
C LEU A 45 -22.26 -15.06 25.53
N ARG A 46 -21.00 -15.52 25.57
CA ARG A 46 -20.10 -15.60 24.41
C ARG A 46 -20.75 -16.51 23.35
N SER A 47 -20.77 -16.07 22.09
CA SER A 47 -21.35 -16.86 20.99
C SER A 47 -20.30 -17.87 20.54
N ASP A 48 -20.57 -19.18 20.54
CA ASP A 48 -19.64 -20.20 20.01
C ASP A 48 -19.65 -20.16 18.47
N VAL A 49 -18.97 -19.17 17.89
CA VAL A 49 -18.90 -18.97 16.45
C VAL A 49 -18.05 -20.07 15.84
N LYS A 50 -18.61 -20.80 14.87
CA LYS A 50 -17.94 -21.90 14.19
C LYS A 50 -17.62 -21.54 12.75
N ILE A 51 -16.36 -21.72 12.37
CA ILE A 51 -15.87 -21.43 11.02
C ILE A 51 -15.16 -22.68 10.47
N LEU A 52 -15.65 -23.21 9.35
CA LEU A 52 -14.96 -24.26 8.62
C LEU A 52 -14.10 -23.64 7.51
N LEU A 53 -12.81 -23.88 7.58
CA LEU A 53 -11.84 -23.44 6.58
C LEU A 53 -11.43 -24.61 5.69
N GLU A 54 -11.64 -24.48 4.39
CA GLU A 54 -11.10 -25.38 3.38
C GLU A 54 -9.74 -24.90 2.88
N LYS A 55 -8.77 -25.82 2.81
CA LYS A 55 -7.43 -25.52 2.35
C LYS A 55 -7.37 -25.33 0.83
N ARG A 56 -6.88 -24.17 0.37
CA ARG A 56 -6.71 -23.84 -1.05
C ARG A 56 -5.28 -23.98 -1.57
N GLY A 57 -4.26 -23.83 -0.71
CA GLY A 57 -2.86 -24.06 -1.06
C GLY A 57 -1.85 -23.53 -0.03
N GLY A 58 -0.60 -23.99 -0.13
CA GLY A 58 0.53 -23.63 0.74
C GLY A 58 0.45 -24.21 2.16
N GLY A 59 1.57 -24.36 2.88
CA GLY A 59 1.58 -24.90 4.26
C GLY A 59 1.56 -26.44 4.33
N ALA A 60 1.40 -26.98 5.55
CA ALA A 60 1.62 -28.41 5.83
C ALA A 60 0.43 -29.34 5.52
N LEU A 61 -0.79 -28.81 5.45
CA LEU A 61 -1.99 -29.62 5.20
C LEU A 61 -2.30 -29.78 3.70
N PRO A 62 -2.79 -30.94 3.25
CA PRO A 62 -3.19 -31.17 1.86
C PRO A 62 -4.27 -30.20 1.38
N LYS A 63 -4.27 -29.86 0.08
CA LYS A 63 -5.35 -29.08 -0.56
C LYS A 63 -6.69 -29.82 -0.42
N GLY A 64 -7.76 -29.10 -0.10
CA GLY A 64 -9.09 -29.65 0.16
C GLY A 64 -9.33 -30.13 1.60
N SER A 65 -8.29 -30.20 2.45
CA SER A 65 -8.47 -30.47 3.88
C SER A 65 -9.34 -29.39 4.54
N VAL A 66 -10.19 -29.79 5.47
CA VAL A 66 -11.08 -28.90 6.21
C VAL A 66 -10.61 -28.82 7.66
N THR A 67 -10.56 -27.61 8.20
CA THR A 67 -10.23 -27.33 9.60
C THR A 67 -11.31 -26.47 10.24
N GLU A 68 -11.70 -26.81 11.46
CA GLU A 68 -12.65 -26.05 12.26
C GLU A 68 -11.91 -25.01 13.12
N ILE A 69 -12.46 -23.80 13.18
CA ILE A 69 -12.08 -22.75 14.13
C ILE A 69 -13.30 -22.41 14.96
N ARG A 70 -13.10 -22.27 16.26
CA ARG A 70 -14.09 -21.73 17.20
C ARG A 70 -13.60 -20.43 17.81
N CYS A 71 -14.50 -19.47 17.99
CA CYS A 71 -14.19 -18.21 18.65
C CYS A 71 -15.43 -17.59 19.30
N ASP A 72 -15.22 -16.76 20.32
CA ASP A 72 -16.29 -16.04 21.02
C ASP A 72 -16.85 -14.86 20.20
N THR A 73 -15.98 -14.25 19.38
CA THR A 73 -16.25 -13.04 18.60
C THR A 73 -15.53 -13.14 17.26
N TYR A 74 -16.14 -12.62 16.20
CA TYR A 74 -15.51 -12.48 14.89
C TYR A 74 -15.55 -11.03 14.39
N LEU A 75 -14.59 -10.69 13.54
CA LEU A 75 -14.56 -9.44 12.79
C LEU A 75 -14.38 -9.76 11.30
N ALA A 76 -15.38 -9.40 10.49
CA ALA A 76 -15.31 -9.57 9.04
C ALA A 76 -14.67 -8.35 8.37
N ALA A 77 -13.36 -8.43 8.08
CA ALA A 77 -12.60 -7.37 7.42
C ALA A 77 -12.24 -7.75 5.96
N VAL A 78 -13.25 -8.06 5.14
CA VAL A 78 -13.08 -8.64 3.78
C VAL A 78 -13.00 -7.59 2.65
N GLY A 79 -12.94 -6.31 3.01
CA GLY A 79 -12.87 -5.19 2.07
C GLY A 79 -14.04 -4.22 2.20
N ARG A 80 -14.10 -3.27 1.27
CA ARG A 80 -15.12 -2.20 1.20
C ARG A 80 -15.71 -2.16 -0.20
N LYS A 81 -16.94 -1.64 -0.31
CA LYS A 81 -17.63 -1.41 -1.58
C LYS A 81 -18.13 0.05 -1.62
N PRO A 82 -18.07 0.72 -2.78
CA PRO A 82 -18.72 2.01 -2.99
C PRO A 82 -20.21 1.98 -2.59
N ASN A 83 -20.68 3.03 -1.89
CA ASN A 83 -22.06 3.14 -1.45
C ASN A 83 -22.92 3.88 -2.48
N THR A 84 -23.31 3.18 -3.55
CA THR A 84 -24.02 3.77 -4.72
C THR A 84 -25.45 3.27 -4.93
N GLY A 85 -25.90 2.25 -4.19
CA GLY A 85 -27.12 1.51 -4.48
C GLY A 85 -28.42 2.32 -4.39
N ASN A 86 -28.49 3.32 -3.49
CA ASN A 86 -29.71 4.06 -3.19
C ASN A 86 -29.69 5.51 -3.71
N LEU A 87 -28.82 5.81 -4.68
CA LEU A 87 -28.64 7.18 -5.21
C LEU A 87 -29.45 7.46 -6.49
N ASN A 88 -30.22 6.49 -6.98
CA ASN A 88 -30.97 6.58 -8.24
C ASN A 88 -30.12 7.11 -9.44
N LEU A 89 -28.88 6.64 -9.53
CA LEU A 89 -27.88 7.11 -10.50
C LEU A 89 -28.36 7.03 -11.95
N MET A 90 -29.16 6.00 -12.27
CA MET A 90 -29.73 5.80 -13.60
C MET A 90 -30.60 6.97 -14.05
N SER A 91 -31.44 7.53 -13.17
CA SER A 91 -32.26 8.70 -13.51
C SER A 91 -31.43 9.96 -13.77
N ALA A 92 -30.22 10.05 -13.19
CA ALA A 92 -29.28 11.14 -13.44
C ALA A 92 -28.33 10.89 -14.63
N GLY A 93 -28.40 9.72 -15.28
CA GLY A 93 -27.48 9.32 -16.35
C GLY A 93 -26.07 8.93 -15.86
N ILE A 94 -25.89 8.71 -14.56
CA ILE A 94 -24.58 8.41 -13.96
C ILE A 94 -24.29 6.91 -14.06
N LYS A 95 -23.16 6.56 -14.68
CA LYS A 95 -22.67 5.20 -14.86
C LYS A 95 -21.72 4.81 -13.73
N VAL A 96 -21.68 3.52 -13.44
CA VAL A 96 -20.76 2.90 -12.48
C VAL A 96 -19.94 1.79 -13.14
N ASP A 97 -18.78 1.47 -12.58
CA ASP A 97 -17.98 0.32 -12.97
C ASP A 97 -18.58 -1.01 -12.44
N GLN A 98 -17.94 -2.13 -12.77
CA GLN A 98 -18.36 -3.47 -12.33
C GLN A 98 -18.30 -3.70 -10.81
N TYR A 99 -17.64 -2.82 -10.06
CA TYR A 99 -17.54 -2.86 -8.60
C TYR A 99 -18.50 -1.87 -7.90
N GLY A 100 -19.23 -1.07 -8.68
CA GLY A 100 -20.19 -0.06 -8.23
C GLY A 100 -19.58 1.32 -7.98
N GLY A 101 -18.34 1.57 -8.40
CA GLY A 101 -17.69 2.88 -8.33
C GLY A 101 -18.22 3.83 -9.41
N ILE A 102 -18.50 5.09 -9.06
CA ILE A 102 -18.97 6.11 -10.01
C ILE A 102 -17.85 6.43 -11.01
N LEU A 103 -18.18 6.33 -12.31
CA LEU A 103 -17.25 6.70 -13.36
C LEU A 103 -17.11 8.22 -13.42
N VAL A 104 -15.87 8.69 -13.42
CA VAL A 104 -15.52 10.10 -13.51
C VAL A 104 -14.49 10.37 -14.61
N ASP A 105 -14.49 11.58 -15.15
CA ASP A 105 -13.45 12.08 -16.06
C ASP A 105 -12.23 12.63 -15.28
N ASN A 106 -11.29 13.22 -16.02
CA ASN A 106 -10.08 13.87 -15.49
C ASN A 106 -10.34 15.13 -14.64
N ARG A 107 -11.60 15.53 -14.46
CA ARG A 107 -12.04 16.64 -13.61
C ARG A 107 -12.89 16.14 -12.44
N LEU A 108 -12.95 14.83 -12.21
CA LEU A 108 -13.84 14.17 -11.28
C LEU A 108 -15.34 14.38 -11.60
N ALA A 109 -15.66 14.82 -12.83
CA ALA A 109 -17.03 14.98 -13.28
C ALA A 109 -17.60 13.62 -13.67
N THR A 110 -18.82 13.33 -13.23
CA THR A 110 -19.50 12.07 -13.54
C THR A 110 -20.04 12.04 -14.97
N THR A 111 -20.59 10.90 -15.39
CA THR A 111 -21.25 10.78 -16.70
C THR A 111 -22.68 11.35 -16.74
N ALA A 112 -23.09 12.15 -15.76
CA ALA A 112 -24.45 12.67 -15.65
C ALA A 112 -24.90 13.35 -16.95
N THR A 113 -26.15 13.10 -17.35
CA THR A 113 -26.76 13.72 -18.56
C THR A 113 -27.57 14.98 -18.23
N CYS A 114 -27.85 15.22 -16.96
CA CYS A 114 -28.56 16.39 -16.47
C CYS A 114 -27.74 17.10 -15.37
N GLY A 115 -27.21 18.29 -15.69
CA GLY A 115 -26.44 19.12 -14.77
C GLY A 115 -24.98 18.69 -14.58
N SER A 116 -24.26 19.45 -13.75
CA SER A 116 -22.83 19.22 -13.45
C SER A 116 -22.67 18.46 -12.13
N VAL A 117 -22.66 17.12 -12.20
CA VAL A 117 -22.48 16.25 -11.03
C VAL A 117 -21.05 15.71 -11.00
N TYR A 118 -20.41 15.78 -9.82
CA TYR A 118 -19.04 15.30 -9.57
C TYR A 118 -19.04 14.23 -8.47
N ALA A 119 -17.99 13.42 -8.42
CA ALA A 119 -17.82 12.41 -7.38
C ALA A 119 -16.37 12.34 -6.88
N ALA A 120 -16.21 12.08 -5.58
CA ALA A 120 -14.91 12.01 -4.91
C ALA A 120 -14.96 11.01 -3.75
N GLY A 121 -13.79 10.49 -3.37
CA GLY A 121 -13.59 9.51 -2.31
C GLY A 121 -13.94 8.08 -2.73
N ASP A 122 -14.18 7.24 -1.72
CA ASP A 122 -14.43 5.79 -1.89
C ASP A 122 -15.55 5.45 -2.89
N VAL A 123 -16.45 6.40 -3.17
CA VAL A 123 -17.55 6.21 -4.13
C VAL A 123 -17.05 6.10 -5.57
N VAL A 124 -15.88 6.66 -5.88
CA VAL A 124 -15.25 6.62 -7.22
C VAL A 124 -14.48 5.31 -7.42
N GLY A 125 -13.95 4.72 -6.35
CA GLY A 125 -13.21 3.47 -6.41
C GLY A 125 -11.98 3.49 -5.52
N ARG A 126 -11.05 2.56 -5.78
CA ARG A 126 -9.80 2.43 -5.02
C ARG A 126 -8.81 3.54 -5.41
N PRO A 127 -7.93 3.98 -4.47
CA PRO A 127 -7.77 3.46 -3.11
C PRO A 127 -8.76 4.08 -2.11
N PHE A 128 -9.24 3.27 -1.17
CA PHE A 128 -10.23 3.67 -0.16
C PHE A 128 -9.56 4.35 1.04
N LEU A 129 -9.16 5.62 0.89
CA LEU A 129 -8.39 6.36 1.89
C LEU A 129 -9.02 7.72 2.16
N ALA A 130 -9.00 8.12 3.44
CA ALA A 130 -9.51 9.42 3.86
C ALA A 130 -8.74 10.58 3.20
N SER A 131 -7.40 10.53 3.15
CA SER A 131 -6.57 11.56 2.53
C SER A 131 -6.82 11.69 1.02
N THR A 132 -6.96 10.56 0.32
CA THR A 132 -7.35 10.53 -1.11
C THR A 132 -8.71 11.16 -1.33
N GLY A 133 -9.71 10.80 -0.52
CA GLY A 133 -11.05 11.38 -0.62
C GLY A 133 -11.06 12.89 -0.37
N SER A 134 -10.32 13.38 0.61
CA SER A 134 -10.17 14.81 0.88
C SER A 134 -9.52 15.54 -0.31
N ALA A 135 -8.44 14.99 -0.88
CA ALA A 135 -7.77 15.58 -2.03
C ALA A 135 -8.67 15.59 -3.28
N GLN A 136 -9.36 14.49 -3.56
CA GLN A 136 -10.35 14.41 -4.64
C GLN A 136 -11.49 15.41 -4.43
N GLY A 137 -11.97 15.58 -3.19
CA GLY A 137 -13.02 16.56 -2.89
C GLY A 137 -12.59 17.99 -3.21
N GLN A 138 -11.38 18.38 -2.83
CA GLN A 138 -10.82 19.70 -3.15
C GLN A 138 -10.63 19.88 -4.66
N ALA A 139 -10.12 18.87 -5.36
CA ALA A 139 -9.95 18.87 -6.81
C ALA A 139 -11.28 18.96 -7.56
N ALA A 140 -12.32 18.29 -7.07
CA ALA A 140 -13.67 18.35 -7.63
C ALA A 140 -14.26 19.77 -7.47
N VAL A 141 -14.13 20.38 -6.29
CA VAL A 141 -14.59 21.76 -6.04
C VAL A 141 -13.83 22.74 -6.95
N ALA A 142 -12.51 22.64 -7.06
CA ALA A 142 -11.75 23.46 -8.00
C ALA A 142 -12.26 23.28 -9.45
N SER A 143 -12.54 22.04 -9.86
CA SER A 143 -13.07 21.74 -11.19
C SER A 143 -14.50 22.24 -11.45
N MET A 144 -15.29 22.51 -10.40
CA MET A 144 -16.63 23.10 -10.52
C MET A 144 -16.57 24.60 -10.83
N PHE A 145 -15.56 25.30 -10.30
CA PHE A 145 -15.49 26.77 -10.32
C PHE A 145 -14.40 27.34 -11.25
N SER A 146 -13.49 26.51 -11.76
CA SER A 146 -12.50 26.94 -12.75
C SER A 146 -13.12 27.08 -14.16
N SER A 147 -13.05 28.28 -14.74
CA SER A 147 -13.45 28.57 -16.12
C SER A 147 -12.41 28.14 -17.16
N GLU A 148 -11.18 27.88 -16.72
CA GLU A 148 -10.11 27.39 -17.57
C GLU A 148 -10.16 25.86 -17.65
N LYS A 149 -9.92 25.31 -18.84
CA LYS A 149 -9.43 23.93 -18.92
C LYS A 149 -8.24 23.89 -17.98
N LEU A 150 -8.27 23.04 -16.95
CA LEU A 150 -7.07 22.59 -16.29
C LEU A 150 -6.30 21.77 -17.33
N THR A 151 -5.75 22.45 -18.35
CA THR A 151 -4.74 21.91 -19.23
C THR A 151 -3.69 21.38 -18.30
N SER A 152 -3.42 20.08 -18.40
CA SER A 152 -2.42 19.40 -17.61
C SER A 152 -1.22 20.32 -17.49
N LEU A 153 -0.83 20.66 -16.27
CA LEU A 153 0.34 21.51 -16.01
C LEU A 153 1.64 20.94 -16.59
N LEU A 154 1.58 19.77 -17.24
CA LEU A 154 2.63 19.15 -18.02
C LEU A 154 2.01 18.46 -19.26
N GLU A 155 1.62 19.22 -20.29
CA GLU A 155 1.70 18.67 -21.65
C GLU A 155 3.18 18.65 -22.02
N CYS A 156 3.78 17.47 -22.06
CA CYS A 156 5.06 17.26 -22.71
C CYS A 156 5.02 17.87 -24.12
N ASP A 157 6.06 18.62 -24.50
CA ASP A 157 6.23 18.99 -25.91
C ASP A 157 6.30 17.68 -26.72
N PRO A 158 5.37 17.45 -27.67
CA PRO A 158 5.38 16.23 -28.47
C PRO A 158 6.62 16.06 -29.35
N ASN A 159 7.49 17.07 -29.44
CA ASN A 159 8.78 17.02 -30.14
C ASN A 159 9.97 16.72 -29.21
N ASP A 160 9.77 16.66 -27.89
CA ASP A 160 10.81 16.30 -26.94
C ASP A 160 10.86 14.78 -26.74
N ALA A 161 11.82 14.14 -27.39
CA ALA A 161 12.05 12.69 -27.29
C ALA A 161 12.45 12.21 -25.88
N ALA A 162 12.80 13.12 -24.95
CA ALA A 162 13.06 12.81 -23.55
C ALA A 162 11.79 12.85 -22.68
N CYS A 163 10.67 13.36 -23.21
CA CYS A 163 9.42 13.50 -22.48
C CYS A 163 8.59 12.21 -22.57
N ILE A 164 9.00 11.22 -21.77
CA ILE A 164 8.24 9.97 -21.59
C ILE A 164 7.15 10.26 -20.56
N VAL A 165 5.88 10.22 -20.97
CA VAL A 165 4.75 10.29 -20.03
C VAL A 165 4.69 8.98 -19.25
N ASP A 166 5.45 8.88 -18.16
CA ASP A 166 5.43 7.73 -17.28
C ASP A 166 4.08 7.70 -16.49
N PRO A 167 3.41 6.54 -16.38
CA PRO A 167 2.21 6.37 -15.55
C PRO A 167 2.36 6.87 -14.10
N LEU A 168 3.55 6.81 -13.51
CA LEU A 168 3.89 7.40 -12.20
C LEU A 168 4.21 8.90 -12.27
N GLU A 169 4.53 9.47 -13.44
CA GLU A 169 4.99 10.85 -13.57
C GLU A 169 3.85 11.88 -13.52
N LYS A 170 2.58 11.47 -13.65
CA LYS A 170 1.40 12.33 -13.45
C LYS A 170 0.94 12.39 -11.99
N VAL A 171 1.74 11.97 -11.03
CA VAL A 171 1.32 11.70 -9.66
C VAL A 171 1.48 12.91 -8.74
N GLY A 172 0.37 13.41 -8.18
CA GLY A 172 0.40 14.22 -6.97
C GLY A 172 1.13 15.57 -7.07
N GLU A 173 1.38 16.07 -8.27
CA GLU A 173 1.71 17.48 -8.47
C GLU A 173 0.41 18.29 -8.28
N CYS A 174 0.19 18.72 -7.04
CA CYS A 174 -1.01 19.44 -6.59
C CYS A 174 -2.32 18.62 -6.75
N PHE A 175 -3.45 19.24 -6.40
CA PHE A 175 -4.81 18.68 -6.46
C PHE A 175 -5.30 18.46 -7.91
N ASP A 176 -4.46 17.87 -8.77
CA ASP A 176 -4.79 17.52 -10.14
C ASP A 176 -5.84 16.40 -10.16
N PRO A 177 -7.07 16.66 -10.65
CA PRO A 177 -8.14 15.67 -10.61
C PRO A 177 -7.87 14.46 -11.52
N ALA A 178 -7.08 14.60 -12.59
CA ALA A 178 -6.75 13.51 -13.51
C ALA A 178 -5.86 12.45 -12.82
N SER A 179 -4.83 12.91 -12.13
CA SER A 179 -3.96 12.08 -11.28
C SER A 179 -4.75 11.32 -10.21
N LEU A 180 -5.64 12.05 -9.53
CA LEU A 180 -6.40 11.54 -8.40
C LEU A 180 -7.49 10.54 -8.80
N ALA A 181 -7.97 10.58 -10.04
CA ALA A 181 -8.99 9.69 -10.55
C ALA A 181 -8.46 8.32 -11.01
N LEU A 182 -7.20 8.24 -11.45
CA LEU A 182 -6.72 7.11 -12.27
C LEU A 182 -5.50 6.37 -11.71
N ASN A 183 -4.72 6.97 -10.80
CA ASN A 183 -3.47 6.36 -10.34
C ASN A 183 -3.52 5.93 -8.85
N PRO A 184 -3.69 4.62 -8.55
CA PRO A 184 -3.73 4.15 -7.17
C PRO A 184 -2.35 4.11 -6.47
N PHE A 185 -1.26 4.29 -7.21
CA PHE A 185 0.11 4.38 -6.67
C PHE A 185 0.49 5.81 -6.28
N ALA A 186 -0.41 6.77 -6.54
CA ALA A 186 -0.21 8.19 -6.31
C ALA A 186 -0.37 8.62 -4.84
N PHE A 187 -0.55 7.68 -3.93
CA PHE A 187 -1.00 7.95 -2.57
C PHE A 187 -0.10 7.26 -1.55
N PRO A 188 0.32 7.96 -0.49
CA PRO A 188 1.00 7.32 0.63
C PRO A 188 0.01 6.43 1.37
N ILE A 189 0.44 5.21 1.64
CA ILE A 189 -0.35 4.21 2.36
C ILE A 189 0.34 3.95 3.69
N GLY A 190 -0.42 4.10 4.78
CA GLY A 190 -0.03 3.68 6.12
C GLY A 190 -0.85 2.49 6.60
N ILE A 191 -0.22 1.64 7.40
CA ILE A 191 -0.81 0.51 8.12
C ILE A 191 -0.35 0.65 9.57
N TRP A 192 -1.26 1.14 10.41
CA TRP A 192 -1.04 1.43 11.83
C TRP A 192 -1.17 0.16 12.70
N SER A 193 -0.37 -0.85 12.39
CA SER A 193 -0.12 -2.01 13.24
C SER A 193 1.12 -1.78 14.12
N SER A 194 1.48 -2.78 14.94
CA SER A 194 2.77 -2.81 15.66
C SER A 194 3.56 -4.05 15.23
N PRO A 195 4.66 -3.89 14.45
CA PRO A 195 5.19 -2.63 13.91
C PRO A 195 4.27 -2.03 12.84
N GLU A 196 4.48 -0.76 12.52
CA GLU A 196 3.80 -0.11 11.40
C GLU A 196 4.34 -0.63 10.07
N ALA A 197 3.56 -0.44 9.01
CA ALA A 197 4.04 -0.61 7.64
C ALA A 197 3.49 0.49 6.75
N ALA A 198 4.28 0.94 5.79
CA ALA A 198 3.88 1.99 4.88
C ALA A 198 4.53 1.84 3.51
N TYR A 199 3.90 2.38 2.47
CA TYR A 199 4.50 2.44 1.14
C TYR A 199 4.00 3.61 0.31
N TYR A 200 4.81 3.97 -0.69
CA TYR A 200 4.50 4.94 -1.73
C TYR A 200 5.14 4.49 -3.05
N GLY A 201 4.43 4.66 -4.17
CA GLY A 201 4.92 4.22 -5.48
C GLY A 201 4.89 2.69 -5.66
N LEU A 202 5.80 2.19 -6.49
CA LEU A 202 5.77 0.80 -6.96
C LEU A 202 6.63 -0.14 -6.10
N SER A 203 6.15 -1.35 -5.88
CA SER A 203 6.99 -2.49 -5.53
C SER A 203 7.79 -2.96 -6.74
N THR A 204 8.85 -3.72 -6.51
CA THR A 204 9.67 -4.31 -7.59
C THR A 204 8.83 -5.21 -8.50
N GLN A 205 7.85 -5.94 -7.96
CA GLN A 205 6.94 -6.73 -8.79
C GLN A 205 6.07 -5.84 -9.69
N GLN A 206 5.49 -4.79 -9.13
CA GLN A 206 4.62 -3.86 -9.88
C GLN A 206 5.41 -3.10 -10.96
N ALA A 207 6.61 -2.62 -10.64
CA ALA A 207 7.48 -1.95 -11.62
C ALA A 207 7.81 -2.85 -12.81
N ASN A 208 8.14 -4.13 -12.57
CA ASN A 208 8.34 -5.09 -13.64
C ASN A 208 7.05 -5.36 -14.45
N GLU A 209 5.89 -5.53 -13.79
CA GLU A 209 4.59 -5.72 -14.46
C GLU A 209 4.18 -4.50 -15.31
N MET A 210 4.66 -3.30 -14.95
CA MET A 210 4.42 -2.05 -15.68
C MET A 210 5.43 -1.76 -16.80
N GLY A 211 6.38 -2.66 -17.05
CA GLY A 211 7.32 -2.54 -18.17
C GLY A 211 8.52 -1.64 -17.90
N TYR A 212 8.82 -1.29 -16.64
CA TYR A 212 10.12 -0.70 -16.31
C TYR A 212 11.22 -1.72 -16.60
N ASN A 213 12.04 -1.42 -17.59
CA ASN A 213 13.17 -2.26 -17.95
C ASN A 213 14.28 -2.07 -16.91
N ASN A 214 14.75 -3.17 -16.32
CA ASN A 214 15.89 -3.18 -15.39
C ASN A 214 15.64 -2.43 -14.07
N VAL A 215 14.78 -2.99 -13.20
CA VAL A 215 14.48 -2.44 -11.86
C VAL A 215 15.41 -3.03 -10.79
N GLY A 216 15.94 -2.17 -9.95
CA GLY A 216 16.71 -2.50 -8.75
C GLY A 216 15.88 -2.45 -7.47
N GLU A 217 16.33 -3.18 -6.46
CA GLU A 217 15.82 -3.07 -5.09
C GLU A 217 16.96 -3.08 -4.08
N SER A 218 16.90 -2.19 -3.10
CA SER A 218 17.85 -2.16 -1.97
C SER A 218 17.11 -2.03 -0.66
N ILE A 219 17.76 -2.45 0.43
CA ILE A 219 17.15 -2.52 1.76
C ILE A 219 18.11 -1.89 2.77
N ALA A 220 17.59 -1.17 3.75
CA ALA A 220 18.25 -0.86 5.01
C ALA A 220 17.48 -1.55 6.15
N LEU A 221 18.19 -2.18 7.08
CA LEU A 221 17.60 -2.71 8.30
C LEU A 221 17.56 -1.64 9.38
N TYR A 222 16.52 -1.63 10.21
CA TYR A 222 16.41 -0.69 11.33
C TYR A 222 17.63 -0.78 12.26
N ALA A 223 18.14 -1.99 12.48
CA ALA A 223 19.37 -2.27 13.23
C ALA A 223 20.66 -1.65 12.64
N GLU A 224 20.65 -1.11 11.42
CA GLU A 224 21.82 -0.45 10.83
C GLU A 224 21.91 1.04 11.19
N CYS A 225 20.78 1.69 11.51
CA CYS A 225 20.77 3.08 11.95
C CYS A 225 20.87 3.18 13.49
N LEU A 226 21.49 4.26 13.98
CA LEU A 226 21.67 4.46 15.43
C LEU A 226 20.34 4.55 16.18
N ARG A 227 19.33 5.23 15.60
CA ARG A 227 17.99 5.33 16.20
C ARG A 227 17.38 3.94 16.41
N GLY A 228 17.41 3.10 15.39
CA GLY A 228 16.88 1.74 15.49
C GLY A 228 17.63 0.87 16.49
N ARG A 229 18.97 0.97 16.56
CA ARG A 229 19.75 0.25 17.58
C ARG A 229 19.37 0.62 19.02
N VAL A 230 19.01 1.87 19.26
CA VAL A 230 18.66 2.37 20.60
C VAL A 230 17.21 2.06 20.97
N PHE A 231 16.27 2.20 20.04
CA PHE A 231 14.84 2.12 20.34
C PHE A 231 14.19 0.83 19.82
N SER A 232 14.15 0.66 18.49
CA SER A 232 13.50 -0.48 17.85
C SER A 232 14.34 -0.94 16.65
N PRO A 233 15.12 -2.04 16.79
CA PRO A 233 16.02 -2.52 15.74
C PRO A 233 15.29 -3.41 14.72
N ASN A 234 14.03 -3.76 15.00
CA ASN A 234 13.22 -4.62 14.15
C ASN A 234 12.54 -3.78 13.08
N GLY A 235 12.81 -4.12 11.82
CA GLY A 235 12.18 -3.47 10.69
C GLY A 235 13.11 -3.36 9.50
N MET A 236 12.58 -2.82 8.42
CA MET A 236 13.30 -2.54 7.20
C MET A 236 12.70 -1.35 6.46
N LEU A 237 13.55 -0.67 5.70
CA LEU A 237 13.18 0.26 4.64
C LEU A 237 13.70 -0.32 3.33
N LYS A 238 12.87 -0.28 2.28
CA LYS A 238 13.20 -0.76 0.94
C LYS A 238 13.00 0.36 -0.08
N LEU A 239 14.00 0.52 -0.94
CA LEU A 239 13.91 1.37 -2.13
C LEU A 239 13.74 0.48 -3.37
N VAL A 240 12.91 0.95 -4.30
CA VAL A 240 12.73 0.41 -5.65
C VAL A 240 13.13 1.51 -6.63
N PHE A 241 14.02 1.21 -7.57
CA PHE A 241 14.64 2.22 -8.42
C PHE A 241 15.00 1.68 -9.81
N GLU A 242 15.17 2.56 -10.78
CA GLU A 242 15.68 2.21 -12.10
C GLU A 242 17.19 1.92 -12.03
N LYS A 243 17.66 0.79 -12.55
CA LYS A 243 19.10 0.50 -12.57
C LYS A 243 19.83 1.36 -13.62
N PRO A 244 21.14 1.65 -13.42
CA PRO A 244 22.00 1.13 -12.35
C PRO A 244 21.81 1.81 -10.99
N ALA A 245 21.54 3.11 -10.92
CA ALA A 245 21.31 3.88 -9.69
C ALA A 245 20.43 5.12 -9.96
N GLY A 246 19.43 4.93 -10.82
CA GLY A 246 18.56 5.98 -11.36
C GLY A 246 17.43 6.39 -10.41
N LYS A 247 16.31 6.82 -11.02
CA LYS A 247 15.16 7.37 -10.31
C LYS A 247 14.57 6.36 -9.32
N ILE A 248 14.19 6.86 -8.15
CA ILE A 248 13.44 6.08 -7.16
C ILE A 248 11.97 6.05 -7.59
N VAL A 249 11.43 4.85 -7.80
CA VAL A 249 10.05 4.61 -8.26
C VAL A 249 9.14 4.07 -7.16
N GLY A 250 9.71 3.69 -6.02
CA GLY A 250 8.92 3.31 -4.85
C GLY A 250 9.71 3.13 -3.57
N VAL A 251 9.01 3.31 -2.46
CA VAL A 251 9.53 3.19 -1.09
C VAL A 251 8.57 2.35 -0.27
N HIS A 252 9.10 1.38 0.47
CA HIS A 252 8.31 0.48 1.31
C HIS A 252 9.00 0.32 2.67
N ILE A 253 8.26 0.46 3.77
CA ILE A 253 8.80 0.50 5.13
C ILE A 253 7.98 -0.44 6.02
N CYS A 254 8.65 -1.18 6.91
CA CYS A 254 8.05 -1.88 8.04
C CYS A 254 8.90 -1.58 9.27
N GLY A 255 8.33 -1.07 10.34
CA GLY A 255 9.07 -0.71 11.56
C GLY A 255 8.40 0.45 12.30
N ASP A 256 9.00 0.89 13.39
CA ASP A 256 8.56 2.04 14.16
C ASP A 256 8.54 3.31 13.29
N ASP A 257 7.53 4.16 13.46
CA ASP A 257 7.33 5.41 12.71
C ASP A 257 7.24 5.24 11.17
N ALA A 258 7.00 4.04 10.65
CA ALA A 258 6.95 3.80 9.21
C ALA A 258 5.92 4.68 8.49
N CYS A 259 4.76 4.93 9.11
CA CYS A 259 3.71 5.77 8.55
C CYS A 259 4.09 7.26 8.53
N GLU A 260 4.98 7.71 9.41
CA GLU A 260 5.50 9.08 9.39
C GLU A 260 6.65 9.21 8.38
N LEU A 261 7.55 8.23 8.35
CA LEU A 261 8.73 8.25 7.48
C LEU A 261 8.36 8.20 5.99
N ILE A 262 7.25 7.55 5.64
CA ILE A 262 6.88 7.34 4.23
C ILE A 262 6.69 8.63 3.45
N HIS A 263 6.34 9.74 4.10
CA HIS A 263 6.16 11.04 3.47
C HIS A 263 7.45 11.58 2.86
N TYR A 264 8.62 11.32 3.46
CA TYR A 264 9.89 11.64 2.81
C TYR A 264 10.11 10.77 1.57
N GLY A 265 9.75 9.49 1.64
CA GLY A 265 9.77 8.58 0.49
C GLY A 265 8.85 9.03 -0.66
N MET A 266 7.69 9.58 -0.32
CA MET A 266 6.78 10.19 -1.29
C MET A 266 7.44 11.36 -2.02
N GLU A 267 8.08 12.28 -1.29
CA GLU A 267 8.76 13.43 -1.90
C GLU A 267 9.96 13.02 -2.77
N LEU A 268 10.68 11.95 -2.41
CA LEU A 268 11.75 11.42 -3.25
C LEU A 268 11.24 10.91 -4.60
N VAL A 269 10.14 10.15 -4.59
CA VAL A 269 9.54 9.59 -5.81
C VAL A 269 8.93 10.70 -6.66
N LYS A 270 8.14 11.60 -6.06
CA LYS A 270 7.53 12.74 -6.77
C LYS A 270 8.57 13.68 -7.36
N GLY A 271 9.61 13.98 -6.58
CA GLY A 271 10.72 14.84 -7.00
C GLY A 271 11.72 14.16 -7.96
N ARG A 272 11.43 12.95 -8.45
CA ARG A 272 12.25 12.18 -9.39
C ARG A 272 13.70 12.03 -8.91
N ARG A 273 13.90 11.94 -7.60
CA ARG A 273 15.23 11.86 -6.98
C ARG A 273 15.85 10.52 -7.31
N THR A 274 17.15 10.54 -7.55
CA THR A 274 17.93 9.34 -7.84
C THR A 274 18.49 8.71 -6.57
N ILE A 275 19.02 7.49 -6.68
CA ILE A 275 19.80 6.87 -5.60
C ILE A 275 21.01 7.74 -5.22
N GLU A 276 21.66 8.37 -6.18
CA GLU A 276 22.83 9.22 -5.95
C GLU A 276 22.46 10.51 -5.19
N ASP A 277 21.35 11.16 -5.57
CA ASP A 277 20.79 12.30 -4.84
C ASP A 277 20.56 11.99 -3.36
N LEU A 278 20.00 10.81 -3.08
CA LEU A 278 19.70 10.37 -1.73
C LEU A 278 20.97 9.98 -0.94
N ASN A 279 21.93 9.32 -1.59
CA ASN A 279 23.21 8.97 -0.97
C ASN A 279 24.01 10.22 -0.53
N ASN A 280 23.89 11.29 -1.30
CA ASN A 280 24.53 12.58 -1.04
C ASN A 280 23.77 13.47 -0.05
N SER A 281 22.60 13.03 0.43
CA SER A 281 21.84 13.74 1.45
C SER A 281 22.48 13.59 2.84
N LEU A 282 22.41 14.65 3.66
CA LEU A 282 22.85 14.64 5.06
C LEU A 282 21.63 14.63 5.97
N PHE A 283 21.58 13.66 6.89
CA PHE A 283 20.56 13.58 7.93
C PHE A 283 21.18 13.90 9.29
N SER A 284 20.38 14.48 10.19
CA SER A 284 20.77 14.65 11.58
C SER A 284 21.10 13.28 12.21
N ALA A 285 22.04 13.23 13.15
CA ALA A 285 22.35 11.99 13.84
C ALA A 285 21.11 11.45 14.60
N VAL A 286 21.08 10.13 14.82
CA VAL A 286 20.05 9.43 15.63
C VAL A 286 18.63 9.66 15.11
N THR A 287 18.44 9.59 13.78
CA THR A 287 17.12 9.62 13.12
C THR A 287 16.88 8.37 12.30
N TYR A 288 15.62 7.96 12.18
CA TYR A 288 15.22 6.90 11.26
C TYR A 288 15.37 7.30 9.78
N HIS A 289 15.41 8.61 9.46
CA HIS A 289 15.63 9.06 8.08
C HIS A 289 16.99 8.58 7.51
N GLU A 290 17.98 8.28 8.35
CA GLU A 290 19.26 7.71 7.90
C GLU A 290 19.09 6.34 7.21
N LEU A 291 17.98 5.63 7.46
CA LEU A 291 17.65 4.39 6.74
C LEU A 291 17.55 4.60 5.24
N TYR A 292 17.04 5.76 4.80
CA TYR A 292 17.00 6.10 3.37
C TYR A 292 18.41 6.18 2.78
N ARG A 293 19.35 6.84 3.48
CA ARG A 293 20.74 6.95 3.04
C ARG A 293 21.45 5.60 3.04
N ILE A 294 21.23 4.78 4.07
CA ILE A 294 21.79 3.42 4.15
C ILE A 294 21.29 2.57 2.98
N ALA A 295 19.99 2.63 2.66
CA ALA A 295 19.42 1.90 1.54
C ALA A 295 19.95 2.41 0.19
N ALA A 296 20.14 3.72 0.03
CA ALA A 296 20.75 4.30 -1.16
C ALA A 296 22.21 3.86 -1.34
N ARG A 297 23.01 3.87 -0.27
CA ARG A 297 24.38 3.33 -0.28
C ARG A 297 24.42 1.86 -0.67
N ALA A 298 23.50 1.07 -0.11
CA ALA A 298 23.39 -0.34 -0.45
C ALA A 298 22.99 -0.58 -1.92
N ALA A 299 22.27 0.36 -2.56
CA ALA A 299 21.92 0.26 -3.98
C ALA A 299 23.13 0.44 -4.92
N LEU A 300 24.19 1.14 -4.47
CA LEU A 300 25.40 1.38 -5.26
C LEU A 300 26.34 0.16 -5.33
N ASP A 301 26.08 -0.88 -4.52
CA ASP A 301 26.84 -2.13 -4.49
C ASP A 301 25.89 -3.34 -4.54
N ASP A 302 25.84 -4.00 -5.70
CA ASP A 302 24.97 -5.15 -5.94
C ASP A 302 25.24 -6.34 -4.98
N GLU A 303 26.47 -6.52 -4.49
CA GLU A 303 26.78 -7.55 -3.50
C GLU A 303 26.18 -7.19 -2.13
N SER A 304 26.38 -5.95 -1.71
CA SER A 304 25.81 -5.37 -0.49
C SER A 304 24.28 -5.41 -0.48
N ALA A 305 23.63 -5.10 -1.61
CA ALA A 305 22.19 -5.23 -1.78
C ALA A 305 21.71 -6.70 -1.65
N ARG A 306 22.42 -7.65 -2.28
CA ARG A 306 22.11 -9.09 -2.18
C ARG A 306 22.22 -9.60 -0.74
N LYS A 307 23.29 -9.23 -0.02
CA LYS A 307 23.51 -9.64 1.38
C LYS A 307 22.36 -9.20 2.29
N ARG A 308 21.86 -7.97 2.14
CA ARG A 308 20.74 -7.46 2.95
C ARG A 308 19.41 -8.16 2.66
N ARG A 309 19.13 -8.48 1.40
CA ARG A 309 17.94 -9.30 1.05
C ARG A 309 17.98 -10.69 1.69
N ALA A 310 19.16 -11.31 1.71
CA ALA A 310 19.36 -12.57 2.40
C ALA A 310 19.17 -12.42 3.92
N ALA A 311 19.70 -11.35 4.52
CA ALA A 311 19.55 -11.05 5.94
C ALA A 311 18.07 -10.90 6.36
N VAL A 312 17.25 -10.17 5.59
CA VAL A 312 15.80 -10.08 5.83
C VAL A 312 15.15 -11.46 5.81
N SER A 313 15.46 -12.28 4.81
CA SER A 313 14.88 -13.62 4.67
C SER A 313 15.24 -14.51 5.87
N ILE A 314 16.49 -14.41 6.36
CA ILE A 314 16.96 -15.14 7.54
C ILE A 314 16.25 -14.63 8.80
N ALA A 315 16.18 -13.31 9.01
CA ALA A 315 15.54 -12.71 10.19
C ALA A 315 14.05 -13.09 10.28
N VAL A 316 13.32 -13.00 9.16
CA VAL A 316 11.92 -13.43 9.05
C VAL A 316 11.78 -14.91 9.42
N ALA A 317 12.64 -15.78 8.89
CA ALA A 317 12.60 -17.21 9.19
C ALA A 317 12.91 -17.52 10.67
N GLN A 318 13.87 -16.80 11.28
CA GLN A 318 14.24 -16.94 12.69
C GLN A 318 13.08 -16.53 13.62
N ARG A 319 12.43 -15.40 13.35
CA ARG A 319 11.27 -14.93 14.16
C ARG A 319 10.08 -15.88 14.09
N ILE A 320 9.82 -16.46 12.92
CA ILE A 320 8.76 -17.47 12.77
C ILE A 320 9.10 -18.75 13.56
N ARG A 321 10.39 -19.10 13.68
CA ARG A 321 10.84 -20.30 14.41
C ARG A 321 10.86 -20.10 15.92
N SER A 322 11.31 -18.96 16.44
CA SER A 322 11.40 -18.70 17.89
C SER A 322 10.04 -18.87 18.57
N ASN A 323 8.95 -18.43 17.93
CA ASN A 323 7.59 -18.62 18.44
C ASN A 323 7.14 -20.10 18.55
N LYS A 324 7.73 -21.03 17.78
CA LYS A 324 7.42 -22.46 17.91
C LYS A 324 8.05 -23.12 19.13
N ASN A 325 9.13 -22.55 19.66
CA ASN A 325 9.87 -23.10 20.79
C ASN A 325 9.46 -22.48 22.14
N SER A 326 8.57 -21.48 22.13
CA SER A 326 8.04 -20.81 23.33
C SER A 326 6.68 -21.36 23.78
N LYS A 327 6.24 -22.47 23.21
CA LYS A 327 5.05 -23.24 23.57
C LYS A 327 5.46 -24.64 23.99
#